data_AF-A0A840G2A3-F1
#
_entry.id   AF-A0A840G2A3-F1
#
_cell.length_a   1.000
_cell.length_b   1.000
_cell.length_c   1.000
_cell.angle_alpha   90.00
_cell.angle_beta   90.00
_cell.angle_gamma   90.00
#
_symmetry.space_group_name_H-M   'P 1'
#
loop_
_entity.id
_entity.type
_entity.pdbx_description
1 polymer ?
#
loop_
_entity_poly.entity_id
_entity_poly.type
_entity_poly.pdbx_seq_one_letter_code
_entity_poly.pdbx_strand_id
1 'polypeptide(L)'
;MNEVTLNWTWPELLDVAEVRRPDGDLLALDASGAISCIDLQSMAITPLGTVALLQQPAKDSRPFWITPRWRLQASADGAFAAVFFDAGRHGFVIDLDRFEITMPLDGGDYYEETVPFSICFMHVNGRTVLIHRTAWNRLDASDPRSGRLLTERDTTHHEEGDRPPHHLDYFHGELRPNPAAARLFDAGWVWQPVGVPRVFEVAPWLSSNVWESEDGPSVKWLNLRDDWNFPACWIDENRIALGGMGDWDDDEFETAEAPPGVRIVDVGCETKVPDRKLSMSTEPHELFTDGRLLFAAHENSTSAWSLETGECTKVIEDFAATHHHLSGQRLLEVKPHSIRMVDTSIW
;
A
#
# COMPACT_ATOMS: atom_id res chain seq x y z
N MET A 1 10.03 8.13 26.38
CA MET A 1 9.41 7.49 25.20
C MET A 1 9.33 6.02 25.55
N ASN A 2 8.15 5.40 25.50
CA ASN A 2 8.02 3.97 25.76
C ASN A 2 8.40 3.24 24.47
N GLU A 3 9.70 3.08 24.27
CA GLU A 3 10.24 2.26 23.20
C GLU A 3 10.38 0.82 23.72
N VAL A 4 9.91 -0.14 22.94
CA VAL A 4 10.04 -1.57 23.24
C VAL A 4 10.63 -2.26 22.03
N THR A 5 11.54 -3.21 22.25
CA THR A 5 12.17 -3.98 21.17
C THR A 5 11.86 -5.46 21.34
N LEU A 6 11.27 -6.05 20.29
CA LEU A 6 11.20 -7.49 20.13
C LEU A 6 12.44 -7.95 19.38
N ASN A 7 13.22 -8.85 19.98
CA ASN A 7 14.36 -9.48 19.32
C ASN A 7 13.88 -10.69 18.51
N TRP A 8 14.20 -10.71 17.23
CA TRP A 8 13.83 -11.79 16.33
C TRP A 8 15.02 -12.74 16.13
N THR A 9 14.87 -13.97 16.62
CA THR A 9 15.95 -14.97 16.67
C THR A 9 15.84 -16.03 15.57
N TRP A 10 14.84 -15.91 14.70
CA TRP A 10 14.59 -16.83 13.58
C TRP A 10 15.26 -16.29 12.31
N PRO A 11 15.12 -16.92 11.12
CA PRO A 11 15.62 -16.36 9.86
C PRO A 11 15.16 -14.91 9.66
N GLU A 12 15.88 -14.14 8.86
CA GLU A 12 15.65 -12.70 8.73
C GLU A 12 14.18 -12.34 8.46
N LEU A 13 13.63 -11.40 9.23
CA LEU A 13 12.32 -10.81 8.96
C LEU A 13 12.34 -10.13 7.61
N LEU A 14 11.37 -10.48 6.77
CA LEU A 14 11.18 -9.88 5.45
C LEU A 14 10.13 -8.77 5.49
N ASP A 15 8.99 -9.04 6.13
CA ASP A 15 7.88 -8.08 6.21
C ASP A 15 6.91 -8.43 7.36
N VAL A 16 6.06 -7.47 7.73
CA VAL A 16 5.01 -7.67 8.73
C VAL A 16 3.68 -7.07 8.27
N ALA A 17 2.56 -7.57 8.79
CA ALA A 17 1.25 -7.02 8.50
C ALA A 17 0.37 -7.00 9.77
N GLU A 18 -0.26 -5.87 10.06
CA GLU A 18 -1.24 -5.77 11.15
C GLU A 18 -2.44 -6.69 10.87
N VAL A 19 -2.89 -7.37 11.93
CA VAL A 19 -4.07 -8.25 11.90
C VAL A 19 -4.85 -8.12 13.21
N ARG A 20 -6.08 -8.63 13.22
CA ARG A 20 -6.84 -8.82 14.45
C ARG A 20 -7.18 -10.28 14.61
N ARG A 21 -6.27 -11.04 15.23
CA ARG A 21 -6.47 -12.46 15.51
C ARG A 21 -6.52 -12.72 17.02
N PRO A 22 -7.12 -13.85 17.45
CA PRO A 22 -7.10 -14.25 18.86
C PRO A 22 -5.69 -14.57 19.39
N ASP A 23 -4.75 -14.91 18.50
CA ASP A 23 -3.38 -15.37 18.80
C ASP A 23 -2.31 -14.27 18.60
N GLY A 24 -2.71 -13.07 18.17
CA GLY A 24 -1.82 -11.91 18.03
C GLY A 24 -2.38 -10.82 17.11
N ASP A 25 -1.64 -9.72 17.01
CA ASP A 25 -2.01 -8.48 16.31
C ASP A 25 -1.05 -8.13 15.16
N LEU A 26 0.02 -8.91 14.98
CA LEU A 26 0.97 -8.72 13.88
C LEU A 26 1.36 -10.06 13.25
N LEU A 27 1.20 -10.22 11.93
CA LEU A 27 1.82 -11.31 11.20
C LEU A 27 3.24 -10.94 10.79
N ALA A 28 4.14 -11.91 10.82
CA ALA A 28 5.52 -11.77 10.40
C ALA A 28 5.88 -12.85 9.38
N LEU A 29 6.50 -12.43 8.27
CA LEU A 29 7.08 -13.30 7.25
C LEU A 29 8.61 -13.27 7.39
N ASP A 30 9.25 -14.45 7.41
CA ASP A 30 10.70 -14.56 7.44
C ASP A 30 11.32 -15.16 6.16
N ALA A 31 12.65 -15.12 6.09
CA ALA A 31 13.45 -15.57 4.96
C ALA A 31 13.34 -17.07 4.65
N SER A 32 12.82 -17.88 5.58
CA SER A 32 12.52 -19.29 5.31
C SER A 32 11.13 -19.50 4.72
N GLY A 33 10.33 -18.43 4.59
CA GLY A 33 8.92 -18.49 4.23
C GLY A 33 8.02 -18.87 5.41
N ALA A 34 8.52 -18.84 6.65
CA ALA A 34 7.66 -19.06 7.81
C ALA A 34 6.80 -17.82 8.07
N ILE A 35 5.55 -18.08 8.42
CA ILE A 35 4.58 -17.06 8.84
C ILE A 35 4.25 -17.32 10.30
N SER A 36 4.38 -16.28 11.11
CA SER A 36 4.08 -16.31 12.54
C SER A 36 3.16 -15.17 12.93
N CYS A 37 2.35 -15.39 13.95
CA CYS A 37 1.61 -14.33 14.61
C CYS A 37 2.36 -13.87 15.86
N ILE A 38 2.46 -12.57 16.05
CA ILE A 38 3.09 -11.92 17.19
C ILE A 38 1.99 -11.21 17.96
N ASP A 39 1.92 -11.48 19.26
CA ASP A 39 1.12 -10.70 20.20
C ASP A 39 2.03 -9.59 20.75
N LEU A 40 1.81 -8.35 20.34
CA LEU A 40 2.62 -7.18 20.73
C LEU A 40 2.37 -6.74 22.18
N GLN A 41 1.44 -7.34 22.91
CA GLN A 41 1.27 -7.14 24.35
C GLN A 41 2.14 -8.10 25.15
N SER A 42 2.10 -9.40 24.84
CA SER A 42 2.87 -10.42 25.56
C SER A 42 4.26 -10.66 24.96
N MET A 43 4.51 -10.16 23.75
CA MET A 43 5.68 -10.46 22.90
C MET A 43 5.80 -11.95 22.55
N ALA A 44 4.71 -12.71 22.67
CA ALA A 44 4.67 -14.11 22.26
C ALA A 44 4.68 -14.21 20.73
N ILE A 45 5.42 -15.18 20.21
CA ILE A 45 5.49 -15.50 18.78
C ILE A 45 4.92 -16.91 18.60
N THR A 46 3.86 -17.00 17.82
CA THR A 46 3.14 -18.24 17.51
C THR A 46 3.34 -18.58 16.04
N PRO A 47 4.11 -19.63 15.68
CA PRO A 47 4.24 -20.05 14.29
C PRO A 47 2.92 -20.60 13.75
N LEU A 48 2.53 -20.15 12.56
CA LEU A 48 1.32 -20.61 11.86
C LEU A 48 1.65 -21.68 10.81
N GLY A 49 2.77 -21.52 10.10
CA GLY A 49 3.26 -22.50 9.14
C GLY A 49 4.34 -21.93 8.22
N THR A 50 4.67 -22.66 7.16
CA THR A 50 5.74 -22.28 6.21
C THR A 50 5.27 -22.48 4.76
N VAL A 51 5.61 -21.52 3.92
CA VAL A 51 5.37 -21.55 2.47
C VAL A 51 6.69 -21.54 1.71
N ALA A 52 6.69 -22.07 0.49
CA ALA A 52 7.86 -22.02 -0.37
C ALA A 52 7.96 -20.65 -1.03
N LEU A 53 9.02 -19.90 -0.70
CA LEU A 53 9.36 -18.68 -1.43
C LEU A 53 10.17 -19.06 -2.67
N LEU A 54 9.62 -18.78 -3.85
CA LEU A 54 10.29 -19.07 -5.12
C LEU A 54 11.51 -18.17 -5.29
N GLN A 55 12.58 -18.70 -5.89
CA GLN A 55 13.70 -17.84 -6.28
C GLN A 55 13.24 -16.87 -7.35
N GLN A 56 13.49 -15.59 -7.12
CA GLN A 56 13.20 -14.54 -8.09
C GLN A 56 14.49 -14.22 -8.85
N PRO A 57 14.41 -13.98 -10.17
CA PRO A 57 15.59 -13.62 -10.94
C PRO A 57 16.18 -12.32 -10.39
N ALA A 58 17.44 -12.37 -9.99
CA ALA A 58 18.20 -11.18 -9.61
C ALA A 58 18.34 -10.29 -10.85
N LYS A 59 17.47 -9.30 -11.01
CA LYS A 59 17.72 -8.17 -11.92
C LYS A 59 18.50 -7.12 -11.10
N ASP A 60 19.76 -6.91 -11.45
CA ASP A 60 20.71 -6.02 -10.76
C ASP A 60 20.36 -4.51 -10.84
N SER A 61 19.28 -4.15 -11.51
CA SER A 61 18.76 -2.79 -11.53
C SER A 61 17.78 -2.59 -10.38
N ARG A 62 17.80 -1.42 -9.73
CA ARG A 62 16.61 -0.84 -9.09
C ARG A 62 15.87 -0.03 -10.15
N PRO A 63 15.12 -0.64 -11.08
CA PRO A 63 14.39 0.13 -12.07
C PRO A 63 13.36 0.95 -11.28
N PHE A 64 13.38 2.27 -11.47
CA PHE A 64 12.30 3.15 -11.02
C PHE A 64 12.03 3.16 -9.50
N TRP A 65 13.09 3.16 -8.67
CA TRP A 65 13.02 3.42 -7.23
C TRP A 65 12.31 2.36 -6.36
N ILE A 66 11.95 1.21 -6.92
CA ILE A 66 11.36 0.10 -6.18
C ILE A 66 12.46 -0.85 -5.72
N THR A 67 12.35 -1.35 -4.48
CA THR A 67 13.25 -2.37 -3.94
C THR A 67 12.59 -3.74 -4.07
N PRO A 68 13.09 -4.64 -4.95
CA PRO A 68 12.51 -5.98 -5.10
C PRO A 68 12.65 -6.78 -3.81
N ARG A 69 11.52 -7.25 -3.27
CA ARG A 69 11.48 -8.02 -2.02
C ARG A 69 10.17 -8.78 -1.87
N TRP A 70 10.19 -9.82 -1.04
CA TRP A 70 8.95 -10.43 -0.58
C TRP A 70 8.22 -9.50 0.38
N ARG A 71 6.91 -9.40 0.20
CA ARG A 71 6.00 -8.60 1.01
C ARG A 71 4.92 -9.48 1.59
N LEU A 72 4.38 -9.02 2.71
CA LEU A 72 3.25 -9.63 3.39
C LEU A 72 2.13 -8.60 3.52
N GLN A 73 0.93 -9.00 3.15
CA GLN A 73 -0.27 -8.25 3.47
C GLN A 73 -1.32 -9.20 4.05
N ALA A 74 -2.18 -8.68 4.91
CA ALA A 74 -3.19 -9.49 5.57
C ALA A 74 -4.57 -8.85 5.49
N SER A 75 -5.61 -9.68 5.53
CA SER A 75 -6.95 -9.18 5.78
C SER A 75 -7.06 -8.69 7.22
N ALA A 76 -7.84 -7.64 7.47
CA ALA A 76 -7.91 -7.00 8.78
C ALA A 76 -8.47 -7.91 9.90
N ASP A 77 -9.17 -8.99 9.55
CA ASP A 77 -9.63 -10.06 10.45
C ASP A 77 -8.59 -11.17 10.64
N GLY A 78 -7.46 -11.10 9.93
CA GLY A 78 -6.38 -12.08 9.95
C GLY A 78 -6.80 -13.46 9.43
N ALA A 79 -7.88 -13.57 8.66
CA ALA A 79 -8.30 -14.84 8.06
C ALA A 79 -7.44 -15.22 6.83
N PHE A 80 -6.92 -14.21 6.12
CA PHE A 80 -6.11 -14.41 4.92
C PHE A 80 -4.82 -13.60 4.97
N ALA A 81 -3.77 -14.14 4.35
CA ALA A 81 -2.55 -13.41 4.04
C ALA A 81 -2.22 -13.55 2.55
N ALA A 82 -1.69 -12.49 1.95
CA ALA A 82 -1.07 -12.50 0.64
C ALA A 82 0.44 -12.37 0.82
N VAL A 83 1.18 -13.29 0.20
CA VAL A 83 2.65 -13.24 0.11
C VAL A 83 3.00 -13.07 -1.36
N PHE A 84 3.72 -12.00 -1.68
CA PHE A 84 4.00 -11.64 -3.07
C PHE A 84 5.36 -10.98 -3.19
N PHE A 85 5.93 -11.02 -4.40
CA PHE A 85 7.19 -10.37 -4.68
C PHE A 85 6.96 -9.00 -5.30
N ASP A 86 7.35 -7.95 -4.57
CA ASP A 86 7.34 -6.57 -5.04
C ASP A 86 8.36 -6.38 -6.17
N ALA A 87 8.05 -5.51 -7.12
CA ALA A 87 8.78 -5.42 -8.40
C ALA A 87 8.83 -6.75 -9.17
N GLY A 88 7.76 -7.54 -9.06
CA GLY A 88 7.55 -8.78 -9.80
C GLY A 88 6.08 -9.02 -10.12
N ARG A 89 5.77 -10.25 -10.54
CA ARG A 89 4.42 -10.64 -10.98
C ARG A 89 3.79 -11.80 -10.22
N HIS A 90 4.49 -12.40 -9.26
CA HIS A 90 4.03 -13.63 -8.63
C HIS A 90 3.83 -13.47 -7.13
N GLY A 91 2.84 -14.22 -6.63
CA GLY A 91 2.53 -14.35 -5.22
C GLY A 91 1.46 -15.41 -5.03
N PHE A 92 0.90 -15.45 -3.84
CA PHE A 92 -0.21 -16.33 -3.51
C PHE A 92 -0.95 -15.84 -2.26
N VAL A 93 -2.19 -16.29 -2.11
CA VAL A 93 -3.04 -16.07 -0.95
C VAL A 93 -3.13 -17.36 -0.13
N ILE A 94 -3.10 -17.19 1.19
CA ILE A 94 -3.17 -18.27 2.17
C ILE A 94 -4.42 -18.04 3.03
N ASP A 95 -5.25 -19.07 3.19
CA ASP A 95 -6.21 -19.18 4.29
C ASP A 95 -5.44 -19.53 5.56
N LEU A 96 -5.38 -18.62 6.53
CA LEU A 96 -4.56 -18.74 7.72
C LEU A 96 -5.14 -19.70 8.77
N ASP A 97 -6.44 -20.02 8.70
CA ASP A 97 -7.07 -20.97 9.63
C ASP A 97 -6.70 -22.42 9.25
N ARG A 98 -6.62 -22.69 7.95
CA ARG A 98 -6.23 -24.01 7.42
C ARG A 98 -4.76 -24.10 7.05
N PHE A 99 -4.10 -22.96 6.95
CA PHE A 99 -2.77 -22.80 6.38
C PHE A 99 -2.67 -23.42 4.98
N GLU A 100 -3.64 -23.07 4.12
CA GLU A 100 -3.75 -23.59 2.74
C GLU A 100 -3.60 -22.44 1.75
N ILE A 101 -2.81 -22.66 0.69
CA ILE A 101 -2.77 -21.73 -0.44
C ILE A 101 -4.08 -21.86 -1.21
N THR A 102 -4.86 -20.78 -1.26
CA THR A 102 -6.19 -20.74 -1.89
C THR A 102 -6.16 -20.15 -3.29
N MET A 103 -5.18 -19.29 -3.59
CA MET A 103 -5.11 -18.61 -4.87
C MET A 103 -3.65 -18.30 -5.26
N PRO A 104 -3.18 -18.74 -6.45
CA PRO A 104 -1.95 -18.20 -7.03
C PRO A 104 -2.20 -16.80 -7.59
N LEU A 105 -1.21 -15.92 -7.50
CA LEU A 105 -1.26 -14.57 -8.06
C LEU A 105 -0.35 -14.47 -9.29
N ASP A 106 -0.87 -13.89 -10.35
CA ASP A 106 -0.14 -13.50 -11.54
C ASP A 106 -0.58 -12.10 -11.98
N GLY A 107 0.34 -11.14 -11.94
CA GLY A 107 0.09 -9.75 -12.32
C GLY A 107 0.39 -9.41 -13.78
N GLY A 108 0.80 -10.38 -14.60
CA GLY A 108 1.26 -10.15 -15.98
C GLY A 108 2.78 -9.89 -16.09
N ASP A 109 3.32 -9.88 -17.32
CA ASP A 109 4.76 -9.79 -17.66
C ASP A 109 5.17 -8.53 -18.43
N TYR A 110 4.28 -7.57 -18.57
CA TYR A 110 4.62 -6.35 -19.27
C TYR A 110 5.11 -5.30 -18.28
N TYR A 111 6.43 -5.15 -18.19
CA TYR A 111 7.12 -4.17 -17.34
C TYR A 111 6.67 -4.23 -15.87
N GLU A 112 6.44 -5.43 -15.35
CA GLU A 112 5.96 -5.67 -13.99
C GLU A 112 6.88 -5.12 -12.91
N GLU A 113 8.18 -4.97 -13.21
CA GLU A 113 9.21 -4.48 -12.30
C GLU A 113 9.18 -2.96 -12.08
N THR A 114 8.38 -2.23 -12.86
CA THR A 114 8.31 -0.76 -12.83
C THR A 114 7.33 -0.22 -11.80
N VAL A 115 6.56 -1.11 -11.17
CA VAL A 115 5.58 -0.81 -10.13
C VAL A 115 5.65 -1.85 -9.01
N PRO A 116 5.22 -1.49 -7.79
CA PRO A 116 4.89 -2.45 -6.76
C PRO A 116 3.86 -3.45 -7.27
N PHE A 117 3.80 -4.62 -6.65
CA PHE A 117 2.70 -5.53 -6.94
C PHE A 117 1.40 -4.92 -6.38
N SER A 118 0.51 -4.45 -7.25
CA SER A 118 -0.75 -3.82 -6.83
C SER A 118 -1.65 -4.84 -6.16
N ILE A 119 -1.81 -4.74 -4.84
CA ILE A 119 -2.61 -5.66 -4.05
C ILE A 119 -3.11 -5.00 -2.76
N CYS A 120 -4.36 -5.28 -2.39
CA CYS A 120 -4.88 -4.98 -1.06
C CYS A 120 -6.06 -5.87 -0.67
N PHE A 121 -6.22 -6.09 0.64
CA PHE A 121 -7.45 -6.64 1.20
C PHE A 121 -8.41 -5.52 1.56
N MET A 122 -9.70 -5.74 1.29
CA MET A 122 -10.78 -4.84 1.70
C MET A 122 -11.94 -5.63 2.28
N HIS A 123 -12.66 -5.02 3.23
CA HIS A 123 -13.88 -5.60 3.78
C HIS A 123 -15.08 -4.84 3.22
N VAL A 124 -15.80 -5.45 2.28
CA VAL A 124 -16.94 -4.83 1.59
C VAL A 124 -18.19 -5.66 1.81
N ASN A 125 -19.28 -5.03 2.26
CA ASN A 125 -20.58 -5.67 2.48
C ASN A 125 -20.52 -6.94 3.35
N GLY A 126 -19.70 -6.92 4.40
CA GLY A 126 -19.55 -8.06 5.32
C GLY A 126 -18.62 -9.17 4.81
N ARG A 127 -17.87 -8.94 3.72
CA ARG A 127 -16.99 -9.94 3.09
C ARG A 127 -15.60 -9.39 2.86
N THR A 128 -14.59 -10.22 3.12
CA THR A 128 -13.21 -9.94 2.72
C THR A 128 -13.05 -10.20 1.23
N VAL A 129 -12.48 -9.23 0.54
CA VAL A 129 -12.19 -9.23 -0.90
C VAL A 129 -10.71 -8.91 -1.07
N LEU A 130 -10.06 -9.58 -2.03
CA LEU A 130 -8.72 -9.20 -2.47
C LEU A 130 -8.81 -8.42 -3.77
N ILE A 131 -8.32 -7.19 -3.78
CA ILE A 131 -8.08 -6.44 -5.01
C ILE A 131 -6.62 -6.68 -5.40
N HIS A 132 -6.37 -7.08 -6.63
CA HIS A 132 -5.01 -7.33 -7.10
C HIS A 132 -4.88 -7.11 -8.61
N ARG A 133 -3.65 -6.88 -9.05
CA ARG A 133 -3.30 -6.89 -10.47
C ARG A 133 -3.46 -8.29 -11.05
N THR A 134 -4.06 -8.38 -12.25
CA THR A 134 -4.23 -9.62 -13.04
C THR A 134 -3.62 -9.53 -14.44
N ALA A 135 -3.31 -8.31 -14.89
CA ALA A 135 -2.49 -8.01 -16.05
C ALA A 135 -1.81 -6.64 -15.83
N TRP A 136 -0.82 -6.28 -16.65
CA TRP A 136 -0.02 -5.07 -16.44
C TRP A 136 -0.83 -3.78 -16.23
N ASN A 137 -1.99 -3.67 -16.90
CA ASN A 137 -2.92 -2.55 -16.84
C ASN A 137 -4.31 -2.92 -16.31
N ARG A 138 -4.42 -3.97 -15.50
CA ARG A 138 -5.71 -4.44 -15.01
C ARG A 138 -5.67 -4.78 -13.53
N LEU A 139 -6.62 -4.20 -12.79
CA LEU A 139 -7.02 -4.66 -11.47
C LEU A 139 -8.28 -5.52 -11.57
N ASP A 140 -8.34 -6.53 -10.73
CA ASP A 140 -9.55 -7.28 -10.46
C ASP A 140 -9.74 -7.48 -8.96
N ALA A 141 -10.99 -7.75 -8.58
CA ALA A 141 -11.34 -8.19 -7.24
C ALA A 141 -11.68 -9.67 -7.23
N SER A 142 -11.14 -10.41 -6.26
CA SER A 142 -11.31 -11.85 -6.11
C SER A 142 -11.80 -12.20 -4.71
N ASP A 143 -12.57 -13.28 -4.62
CA ASP A 143 -12.83 -13.95 -3.34
C ASP A 143 -11.54 -14.69 -2.90
N PRO A 144 -10.89 -14.28 -1.80
CA PRO A 144 -9.60 -14.85 -1.39
C PRO A 144 -9.70 -16.32 -0.97
N ARG A 145 -10.90 -16.84 -0.67
CA ARG A 145 -11.11 -18.23 -0.28
C ARG A 145 -11.18 -19.16 -1.47
N SER A 146 -11.84 -18.73 -2.54
CA SER A 146 -12.14 -19.57 -3.71
C SER A 146 -11.31 -19.22 -4.94
N GLY A 147 -10.67 -18.05 -4.96
CA GLY A 147 -10.01 -17.48 -6.13
C GLY A 147 -10.97 -17.01 -7.22
N ARG A 148 -12.28 -17.00 -6.95
CA ARG A 148 -13.29 -16.59 -7.94
C ARG A 148 -13.22 -15.08 -8.16
N LEU A 149 -13.07 -14.68 -9.42
CA LEU A 149 -13.20 -13.28 -9.84
C LEU A 149 -14.61 -12.76 -9.52
N LEU A 150 -14.65 -11.59 -8.88
CA LEU A 150 -15.87 -10.86 -8.56
C LEU A 150 -16.16 -9.75 -9.58
N THR A 151 -15.15 -9.34 -10.33
CA THR A 151 -15.20 -8.29 -11.35
C THR A 151 -14.92 -8.86 -12.74
N GLU A 152 -15.24 -10.13 -12.97
CA GLU A 152 -15.03 -10.79 -14.26
C GLU A 152 -15.69 -9.97 -15.38
N ARG A 153 -14.89 -9.69 -16.41
CA ARG A 153 -15.26 -8.88 -17.58
C ARG A 153 -14.35 -9.23 -18.74
N ASP A 154 -14.86 -9.05 -19.95
CA ASP A 154 -14.14 -9.36 -21.19
C ASP A 154 -12.78 -8.67 -21.24
N THR A 155 -11.82 -9.28 -21.93
CA THR A 155 -10.51 -8.66 -22.16
C THR A 155 -10.63 -7.54 -23.18
N THR A 156 -10.12 -6.36 -22.85
CA THR A 156 -9.94 -5.24 -23.78
C THR A 156 -8.75 -5.54 -24.69
N HIS A 157 -8.88 -6.48 -25.62
CA HIS A 157 -7.83 -6.79 -26.59
C HIS A 157 -7.61 -5.61 -27.53
N HIS A 158 -6.37 -5.13 -27.60
CA HIS A 158 -5.95 -4.08 -28.50
C HIS A 158 -5.37 -4.70 -29.78
N GLU A 159 -6.07 -4.61 -30.90
CA GLU A 159 -5.46 -4.77 -32.23
C GLU A 159 -4.86 -3.42 -32.67
N GLU A 160 -3.74 -3.44 -33.39
CA GLU A 160 -3.02 -2.22 -33.78
C GLU A 160 -3.92 -1.24 -34.55
N GLY A 161 -4.32 -0.14 -33.90
CA GLY A 161 -5.14 0.92 -34.48
C GLY A 161 -6.57 1.05 -33.92
N ASP A 162 -7.03 0.13 -33.06
CA ASP A 162 -8.33 0.23 -32.39
C ASP A 162 -8.16 0.31 -30.86
N ARG A 163 -8.79 1.31 -30.23
CA ARG A 163 -8.84 1.44 -28.77
C ARG A 163 -10.19 0.90 -28.32
N PRO A 164 -10.26 -0.35 -27.81
CA PRO A 164 -11.53 -0.91 -27.38
C PRO A 164 -12.12 -0.07 -26.23
N PRO A 165 -13.44 -0.12 -26.02
CA PRO A 165 -14.07 0.51 -24.86
C PRO A 165 -13.37 0.11 -23.56
N HIS A 166 -13.21 1.06 -22.63
CA HIS A 166 -12.57 0.86 -21.33
C HIS A 166 -11.08 0.51 -21.37
N HIS A 167 -10.41 0.65 -22.53
CA HIS A 167 -8.96 0.48 -22.60
C HIS A 167 -8.24 1.53 -21.74
N LEU A 168 -7.40 1.05 -20.84
CA LEU A 168 -6.60 1.88 -19.95
C LEU A 168 -5.11 1.57 -20.17
N ASP A 169 -4.36 2.54 -20.69
CA ASP A 169 -2.89 2.45 -20.85
C ASP A 169 -2.21 3.00 -19.59
N TYR A 170 -2.23 2.19 -18.52
CA TYR A 170 -1.91 2.62 -17.17
C TYR A 170 -1.30 1.47 -16.37
N PHE A 171 -0.18 1.72 -15.70
CA PHE A 171 0.39 0.77 -14.76
C PHE A 171 -0.14 1.07 -13.37
N HIS A 172 -0.87 0.11 -12.78
CA HIS A 172 -1.31 0.22 -11.40
C HIS A 172 -0.12 0.20 -10.44
N GLY A 173 -0.12 1.11 -9.48
CA GLY A 173 0.95 1.25 -8.50
C GLY A 173 0.61 0.58 -7.18
N GLU A 174 1.12 1.14 -6.10
CA GLU A 174 0.70 0.76 -4.76
C GLU A 174 -0.77 1.10 -4.52
N LEU A 175 -1.51 0.17 -3.90
CA LEU A 175 -2.92 0.31 -3.59
C LEU A 175 -3.11 0.58 -2.09
N ARG A 176 -3.80 1.67 -1.75
CA ARG A 176 -4.09 2.02 -0.35
C ARG A 176 -5.60 2.26 -0.17
N PRO A 177 -6.33 1.36 0.53
CA PRO A 177 -7.74 1.59 0.84
C PRO A 177 -7.88 2.69 1.90
N ASN A 178 -8.96 3.46 1.82
CA ASN A 178 -9.31 4.39 2.89
C ASN A 178 -9.80 3.64 4.15
N PRO A 179 -9.90 4.29 5.32
CA PRO A 179 -10.17 3.59 6.57
C PRO A 179 -11.51 2.82 6.60
N ALA A 180 -12.59 3.33 5.99
CA ALA A 180 -13.85 2.60 5.87
C ALA A 180 -13.91 1.61 4.69
N ALA A 181 -12.81 1.42 3.96
CA ALA A 181 -12.74 0.55 2.78
C ALA A 181 -13.81 0.85 1.71
N ALA A 182 -14.11 2.13 1.51
CA ALA A 182 -15.06 2.60 0.50
C ALA A 182 -14.36 3.11 -0.77
N ARG A 183 -13.17 3.71 -0.61
CA ARG A 183 -12.34 4.26 -1.70
C ARG A 183 -11.00 3.54 -1.76
N LEU A 184 -10.46 3.43 -2.96
CA LEU A 184 -9.11 2.93 -3.20
C LEU A 184 -8.26 4.03 -3.82
N PHE A 185 -7.07 4.25 -3.27
CA PHE A 185 -6.01 5.02 -3.89
C PHE A 185 -5.09 4.11 -4.70
N ASP A 186 -4.73 4.54 -5.90
CA ASP A 186 -3.86 3.85 -6.85
C ASP A 186 -2.74 4.82 -7.27
N ALA A 187 -1.51 4.49 -6.88
CA ALA A 187 -0.29 5.29 -7.12
C ALA A 187 0.36 4.98 -8.49
N GLY A 188 -0.45 4.74 -9.52
CA GLY A 188 0.02 4.30 -10.82
C GLY A 188 0.59 5.38 -11.73
N TRP A 189 1.05 4.97 -12.91
CA TRP A 189 1.76 5.83 -13.87
C TRP A 189 1.44 5.45 -15.34
N VAL A 190 1.76 6.32 -16.29
CA VAL A 190 1.54 6.13 -17.74
C VAL A 190 2.79 6.40 -18.57
N TRP A 191 2.89 5.80 -19.75
CA TRP A 191 4.04 5.95 -20.66
C TRP A 191 4.35 7.42 -21.03
N GLN A 192 5.66 7.69 -21.16
CA GLN A 192 6.34 9.01 -21.06
C GLN A 192 6.65 9.42 -19.62
N PRO A 193 7.22 8.48 -18.85
CA PRO A 193 6.82 8.14 -17.50
C PRO A 193 6.33 9.32 -16.64
N VAL A 194 5.02 9.38 -16.41
CA VAL A 194 4.36 10.34 -15.51
C VAL A 194 3.55 9.58 -14.47
N GLY A 195 3.73 9.90 -13.19
CA GLY A 195 2.86 9.47 -12.12
C GLY A 195 1.47 10.08 -12.27
N VAL A 196 0.45 9.22 -12.33
CA VAL A 196 -0.94 9.60 -12.52
C VAL A 196 -1.79 9.01 -11.38
N PRO A 197 -1.59 9.51 -10.15
CA PRO A 197 -2.32 9.00 -8.99
C PRO A 197 -3.82 9.23 -9.13
N ARG A 198 -4.61 8.30 -8.63
CA ARG A 198 -6.07 8.37 -8.71
C ARG A 198 -6.75 7.72 -7.52
N VAL A 199 -8.02 8.07 -7.32
CA VAL A 199 -8.91 7.41 -6.38
C VAL A 199 -10.20 7.00 -7.07
N PHE A 200 -10.82 5.92 -6.63
CA PHE A 200 -12.14 5.49 -7.11
C PHE A 200 -12.91 4.73 -6.02
N GLU A 201 -14.22 4.59 -6.19
CA GLU A 201 -15.09 3.91 -5.23
C GLU A 201 -15.18 2.41 -5.55
N VAL A 202 -15.07 1.58 -4.51
CA VAL A 202 -15.03 0.12 -4.67
C VAL A 202 -16.42 -0.51 -4.69
N ALA A 203 -17.40 0.10 -4.01
CA ALA A 203 -18.76 -0.44 -3.97
C ALA A 203 -19.46 -0.50 -5.35
N PRO A 204 -19.42 0.56 -6.20
CA PRO A 204 -19.96 0.48 -7.56
C PRO A 204 -19.24 -0.58 -8.39
N TRP A 205 -17.92 -0.71 -8.20
CA TRP A 205 -17.09 -1.68 -8.91
C TRP A 205 -17.56 -3.13 -8.71
N LEU A 206 -17.82 -3.47 -7.45
CA LEU A 206 -18.20 -4.83 -7.04
C LEU A 206 -19.68 -5.16 -7.26
N SER A 207 -20.52 -4.20 -7.67
CA SER A 207 -21.98 -4.38 -7.67
C SER A 207 -22.67 -4.02 -8.97
N SER A 208 -22.25 -2.95 -9.66
CA SER A 208 -23.00 -2.39 -10.78
C SER A 208 -22.15 -2.06 -12.01
N ASN A 209 -20.86 -1.80 -11.84
CA ASN A 209 -19.97 -1.42 -12.93
C ASN A 209 -18.65 -2.15 -12.85
N VAL A 210 -18.49 -3.23 -13.61
CA VAL A 210 -17.24 -4.01 -13.61
C VAL A 210 -16.03 -3.22 -14.14
N TRP A 211 -16.25 -2.10 -14.86
CA TRP A 211 -15.22 -1.21 -15.41
C TRP A 211 -14.90 0.00 -14.52
N GLU A 212 -15.37 0.02 -13.27
CA GLU A 212 -15.23 1.17 -12.39
C GLU A 212 -13.76 1.58 -12.16
N SER A 213 -12.86 0.60 -12.11
CA SER A 213 -11.42 0.84 -11.92
C SER A 213 -10.73 1.44 -13.15
N GLU A 214 -11.35 1.41 -14.32
CA GLU A 214 -10.77 1.87 -15.57
C GLU A 214 -11.20 3.30 -15.89
N ASP A 215 -12.48 3.47 -16.17
CA ASP A 215 -13.09 4.74 -16.58
C ASP A 215 -14.44 4.98 -15.88
N GLY A 216 -14.63 4.37 -14.70
CA GLY A 216 -15.81 4.54 -13.88
C GLY A 216 -16.10 6.00 -13.51
N PRO A 217 -17.38 6.36 -13.33
CA PRO A 217 -17.77 7.72 -12.97
C PRO A 217 -17.24 8.19 -11.62
N SER A 218 -16.83 7.29 -10.71
CA SER A 218 -16.24 7.68 -9.42
C SER A 218 -14.74 7.99 -9.48
N VAL A 219 -14.07 7.68 -10.61
CA VAL A 219 -12.63 7.90 -10.78
C VAL A 219 -12.32 9.39 -10.69
N LYS A 220 -11.44 9.74 -9.75
CA LYS A 220 -10.87 11.08 -9.61
C LYS A 220 -9.36 10.99 -9.82
N TRP A 221 -8.91 11.63 -10.89
CA TRP A 221 -7.50 11.83 -11.20
C TRP A 221 -6.93 12.92 -10.30
N LEU A 222 -5.83 12.63 -9.63
CA LEU A 222 -5.11 13.59 -8.80
C LEU A 222 -4.02 14.29 -9.63
N ASN A 223 -3.24 15.17 -9.01
CA ASN A 223 -2.23 15.93 -9.75
C ASN A 223 -1.16 14.99 -10.32
N LEU A 224 -0.81 15.23 -11.58
CA LEU A 224 0.29 14.56 -12.28
C LEU A 224 1.63 14.87 -11.61
N ARG A 225 2.61 13.99 -11.80
CA ARG A 225 3.94 14.10 -11.19
C ARG A 225 5.00 13.39 -12.03
N ASP A 226 6.27 13.77 -11.89
CA ASP A 226 7.40 13.06 -12.51
C ASP A 226 7.69 11.70 -11.85
N ASP A 227 7.27 11.56 -10.59
CA ASP A 227 7.48 10.37 -9.78
C ASP A 227 6.18 9.59 -9.56
N TRP A 228 6.33 8.29 -9.27
CA TRP A 228 5.26 7.39 -8.83
C TRP A 228 5.76 6.52 -7.69
N ASN A 229 4.86 5.79 -7.03
CA ASN A 229 5.15 5.06 -5.78
C ASN A 229 5.70 5.96 -4.66
N PHE A 230 5.31 7.23 -4.66
CA PHE A 230 5.63 8.15 -3.58
C PHE A 230 4.84 7.80 -2.31
N PRO A 231 5.31 8.21 -1.12
CA PRO A 231 4.63 7.94 0.13
C PRO A 231 3.21 8.52 0.16
N ALA A 232 2.21 7.76 0.58
CA ALA A 232 0.83 8.25 0.59
C ALA A 232 -0.04 7.64 1.68
N CYS A 233 -0.68 8.37 2.57
CA CYS A 233 -1.61 7.75 3.54
C CYS A 233 -2.96 8.45 3.59
N TRP A 234 -4.02 7.67 3.72
CA TRP A 234 -5.33 8.21 4.04
C TRP A 234 -5.34 8.76 5.45
N ILE A 235 -5.68 10.04 5.59
CA ILE A 235 -5.91 10.70 6.87
C ILE A 235 -7.28 10.30 7.43
N ASP A 236 -8.28 10.28 6.54
CA ASP A 236 -9.65 9.85 6.84
C ASP A 236 -10.34 9.39 5.56
N GLU A 237 -11.67 9.35 5.56
CA GLU A 237 -12.46 8.87 4.42
C GLU A 237 -12.29 9.68 3.13
N ASN A 238 -11.93 10.95 3.23
CA ASN A 238 -11.94 11.91 2.13
C ASN A 238 -10.61 12.64 1.94
N ARG A 239 -9.67 12.52 2.87
CA ARG A 239 -8.39 13.23 2.80
C ARG A 239 -7.22 12.25 2.71
N ILE A 240 -6.34 12.49 1.75
CA ILE A 240 -5.11 11.72 1.55
C ILE A 240 -3.90 12.64 1.60
N ALA A 241 -2.88 12.23 2.35
CA ALA A 241 -1.56 12.83 2.37
C ALA A 241 -0.70 12.16 1.29
N LEU A 242 -0.02 12.95 0.46
CA LEU A 242 0.90 12.50 -0.59
C LEU A 242 2.26 13.19 -0.39
N GLY A 243 3.35 12.43 -0.53
CA GLY A 243 4.71 12.98 -0.52
C GLY A 243 4.93 13.97 -1.66
N GLY A 244 5.74 15.00 -1.38
CA GLY A 244 6.05 16.07 -2.30
C GLY A 244 5.01 17.21 -2.33
N MET A 245 5.52 18.43 -2.53
CA MET A 245 4.69 19.65 -2.58
C MET A 245 4.63 20.30 -3.97
N GLY A 246 5.41 19.80 -4.93
CA GLY A 246 5.46 20.31 -6.30
C GLY A 246 4.11 20.20 -7.01
N ASP A 247 3.79 21.21 -7.82
CA ASP A 247 2.64 21.19 -8.71
C ASP A 247 3.12 20.81 -10.12
N TRP A 248 2.25 20.13 -10.89
CA TRP A 248 2.54 19.79 -12.27
C TRP A 248 2.48 21.05 -13.15
N ASP A 249 3.48 21.22 -14.00
CA ASP A 249 3.52 22.23 -15.05
C ASP A 249 3.13 21.58 -16.39
N ASP A 250 1.96 21.93 -16.91
CA ASP A 250 1.43 21.41 -18.18
C ASP A 250 2.23 21.90 -19.40
N ASP A 251 2.92 23.04 -19.31
CA ASP A 251 3.70 23.60 -20.41
C ASP A 251 5.09 22.94 -20.49
N GLU A 252 5.70 22.66 -19.34
CA GLU A 252 7.01 22.03 -19.24
C GLU A 252 6.95 20.49 -19.20
N PHE A 253 5.76 19.92 -18.93
CA PHE A 253 5.55 18.49 -18.69
C PHE A 253 6.45 17.93 -17.59
N GLU A 254 6.61 18.70 -16.52
CA GLU A 254 7.40 18.32 -15.35
C GLU A 254 6.77 18.84 -14.05
N THR A 255 7.23 18.31 -12.92
CA THR A 255 6.81 18.77 -11.59
C THR A 255 7.66 19.96 -11.17
N ALA A 256 7.02 21.11 -10.93
CA ALA A 256 7.70 22.31 -10.47
C ALA A 256 8.47 22.06 -9.16
N GLU A 257 9.71 22.58 -9.10
CA GLU A 257 10.54 22.49 -7.91
C GLU A 257 9.82 23.06 -6.68
N ALA A 258 9.78 22.28 -5.60
CA ALA A 258 9.22 22.68 -4.32
C ALA A 258 10.11 22.21 -3.17
N PRO A 259 10.06 22.88 -2.00
CA PRO A 259 10.70 22.36 -0.80
C PRO A 259 10.14 20.97 -0.43
N PRO A 260 10.88 20.19 0.36
CA PRO A 260 10.39 18.92 0.85
C PRO A 260 9.11 19.04 1.66
N GLY A 261 8.23 18.04 1.55
CA GLY A 261 7.03 18.04 2.37
C GLY A 261 5.93 17.12 1.88
N VAL A 262 4.72 17.43 2.34
CA VAL A 262 3.53 16.63 2.06
C VAL A 262 2.41 17.56 1.59
N ARG A 263 1.68 17.12 0.57
CA ARG A 263 0.40 17.72 0.20
C ARG A 263 -0.76 16.88 0.73
N ILE A 264 -1.81 17.54 1.18
CA ILE A 264 -3.06 16.93 1.64
C ILE A 264 -4.15 17.30 0.65
N VAL A 265 -4.72 16.29 0.03
CA VAL A 265 -5.75 16.40 -1.00
C VAL A 265 -7.10 15.96 -0.42
N ASP A 266 -8.12 16.79 -0.59
CA ASP A 266 -9.51 16.41 -0.29
C ASP A 266 -10.18 15.87 -1.55
N VAL A 267 -10.51 14.59 -1.54
CA VAL A 267 -11.18 13.88 -2.63
C VAL A 267 -12.67 13.69 -2.39
N GLY A 268 -13.22 14.19 -1.28
CA GLY A 268 -14.65 14.17 -0.95
C GLY A 268 -15.42 15.31 -1.60
N CYS A 269 -14.75 16.44 -1.86
CA CYS A 269 -15.37 17.59 -2.51
C CYS A 269 -15.62 17.33 -4.01
N GLU A 270 -16.77 17.80 -4.53
CA GLU A 270 -17.03 17.87 -5.98
C GLU A 270 -16.24 19.01 -6.64
N THR A 271 -16.10 20.12 -5.93
CA THR A 271 -15.26 21.25 -6.34
C THR A 271 -13.85 21.07 -5.82
N LYS A 272 -12.85 21.12 -6.70
CA LYS A 272 -11.43 21.06 -6.33
C LYS A 272 -11.10 22.23 -5.40
N VAL A 273 -10.80 21.91 -4.15
CA VAL A 273 -10.23 22.87 -3.18
C VAL A 273 -8.71 22.87 -3.32
N PRO A 274 -8.03 23.99 -3.04
CA PRO A 274 -6.57 24.00 -3.02
C PRO A 274 -6.03 23.00 -2.01
N ASP A 275 -5.04 22.21 -2.42
CA ASP A 275 -4.37 21.27 -1.54
C ASP A 275 -3.68 22.01 -0.39
N ARG A 276 -3.76 21.43 0.81
CA ARG A 276 -2.99 21.94 1.95
C ARG A 276 -1.57 21.38 1.86
N LYS A 277 -0.56 22.23 1.99
CA LYS A 277 0.85 21.84 1.93
C LYS A 277 1.50 21.95 3.32
N LEU A 278 2.26 20.94 3.71
CA LEU A 278 3.03 20.86 4.96
C LEU A 278 4.51 20.76 4.61
N SER A 279 5.26 21.85 4.80
CA SER A 279 6.69 21.89 4.52
C SER A 279 7.49 21.16 5.60
N MET A 280 8.46 20.36 5.18
CA MET A 280 9.33 19.56 6.04
C MET A 280 10.81 19.88 5.76
N SER A 281 11.69 19.40 6.62
CA SER A 281 13.14 19.55 6.44
C SER A 281 13.70 18.65 5.33
N THR A 282 13.06 17.50 5.10
CA THR A 282 13.50 16.42 4.21
C THR A 282 12.27 15.73 3.62
N GLU A 283 12.42 15.11 2.45
CA GLU A 283 11.31 14.38 1.84
C GLU A 283 11.06 13.08 2.62
N PRO A 284 9.81 12.78 2.98
CA PRO A 284 9.50 11.51 3.61
C PRO A 284 9.72 10.35 2.64
N HIS A 285 10.05 9.18 3.19
CA HIS A 285 10.08 7.90 2.47
C HIS A 285 8.86 7.03 2.76
N GLU A 286 8.14 7.30 3.84
CA GLU A 286 6.86 6.67 4.14
C GLU A 286 5.99 7.60 4.99
N LEU A 287 4.66 7.47 4.84
CA LEU A 287 3.67 8.24 5.58
C LEU A 287 2.71 7.33 6.32
N PHE A 288 2.42 7.68 7.57
CA PHE A 288 1.40 7.05 8.39
C PHE A 288 0.54 8.10 9.10
N THR A 289 -0.61 7.69 9.61
CA THR A 289 -1.47 8.59 10.39
C THR A 289 -2.38 7.82 11.32
N ASP A 290 -2.73 8.46 12.44
CA ASP A 290 -3.80 8.05 13.36
C ASP A 290 -5.08 8.91 13.19
N GLY A 291 -5.15 9.72 12.12
CA GLY A 291 -6.22 10.67 11.82
C GLY A 291 -6.06 12.04 12.49
N ARG A 292 -5.15 12.18 13.47
CA ARG A 292 -4.85 13.45 14.16
C ARG A 292 -3.41 13.92 13.92
N LEU A 293 -2.47 13.00 13.93
CA LEU A 293 -1.07 13.22 13.60
C LEU A 293 -0.75 12.57 12.25
N LEU A 294 0.06 13.26 11.46
CA LEU A 294 0.75 12.71 10.31
C LEU A 294 2.17 12.33 10.75
N PHE A 295 2.54 11.07 10.58
CA PHE A 295 3.88 10.58 10.82
C PHE A 295 4.62 10.49 9.50
N ALA A 296 5.70 11.23 9.37
CA ALA A 296 6.58 11.23 8.21
C ALA A 296 7.90 10.54 8.59
N ALA A 297 8.13 9.36 8.02
CA ALA A 297 9.36 8.60 8.18
C ALA A 297 10.40 9.10 7.17
N HIS A 298 11.59 9.34 7.67
CA HIS A 298 12.79 9.76 6.94
C HIS A 298 13.85 8.65 7.05
N GLU A 299 15.02 8.84 6.43
CA GLU A 299 16.07 7.82 6.38
C GLU A 299 16.45 7.26 7.77
N ASN A 300 16.55 8.13 8.79
CA ASN A 300 16.99 7.75 10.14
C ASN A 300 16.10 8.32 11.26
N SER A 301 14.94 8.88 10.94
CA SER A 301 14.07 9.50 11.93
C SER A 301 12.61 9.45 11.52
N THR A 302 11.71 9.69 12.47
CA THR A 302 10.28 9.84 12.19
C THR A 302 9.76 11.10 12.87
N SER A 303 9.14 11.98 12.09
CA SER A 303 8.57 13.24 12.56
C SER A 303 7.04 13.14 12.65
N ALA A 304 6.44 13.72 13.69
CA ALA A 304 5.01 13.72 13.91
C ALA A 304 4.45 15.15 13.80
N TRP A 305 3.48 15.34 12.92
CA TRP A 305 2.92 16.64 12.55
C TRP A 305 1.44 16.71 12.91
N SER A 306 1.03 17.79 13.55
CA SER A 306 -0.39 18.03 13.83
C SER A 306 -1.15 18.29 12.54
N LEU A 307 -2.15 17.46 12.23
CA LEU A 307 -3.05 17.72 11.11
C LEU A 307 -3.99 18.90 11.36
N GLU A 308 -4.11 19.38 12.60
CA GLU A 308 -4.85 20.60 12.90
C GLU A 308 -3.99 21.83 12.60
N THR A 309 -2.85 21.98 13.28
CA THR A 309 -2.03 23.20 13.21
C THR A 309 -1.03 23.20 12.05
N GLY A 310 -0.64 22.02 11.56
CA GLY A 310 0.43 21.85 10.57
C GLY A 310 1.84 21.95 11.16
N GLU A 311 1.96 22.02 12.49
CA GLU A 311 3.25 22.13 13.17
C GLU A 311 3.85 20.76 13.45
N CYS A 312 5.18 20.65 13.36
CA CYS A 312 5.92 19.48 13.83
C CYS A 312 5.87 19.45 15.36
N THR A 313 5.16 18.48 15.91
CA THR A 313 4.97 18.30 17.35
C THR A 313 6.11 17.52 17.99
N LYS A 314 6.76 16.64 17.21
CA LYS A 314 7.78 15.73 17.71
C LYS A 314 8.67 15.18 16.59
N VAL A 315 9.93 14.91 16.93
CA VAL A 315 10.84 14.11 16.10
C VAL A 315 11.39 12.97 16.95
N ILE A 316 11.40 11.76 16.39
CA ILE A 316 12.02 10.57 16.95
C ILE A 316 13.31 10.34 16.16
N GLU A 317 14.44 10.70 16.75
CA GLU A 317 15.75 10.41 16.16
C GLU A 317 16.06 8.92 16.26
N ASP A 318 16.91 8.44 15.35
CA ASP A 318 17.36 7.04 15.27
C ASP A 318 16.20 6.03 15.19
N PHE A 319 15.10 6.39 14.52
CA PHE A 319 13.93 5.53 14.34
C PHE A 319 13.21 5.86 13.03
N ALA A 320 13.40 5.04 12.01
CA ALA A 320 12.72 5.17 10.73
C ALA A 320 11.53 4.19 10.68
N ALA A 321 10.33 4.68 10.96
CA ALA A 321 9.14 3.83 10.95
C ALA A 321 8.95 3.20 9.57
N THR A 322 8.77 1.88 9.53
CA THR A 322 8.46 1.13 8.30
C THR A 322 7.01 0.66 8.26
N HIS A 323 6.35 0.59 9.43
CA HIS A 323 4.95 0.20 9.54
C HIS A 323 4.25 1.00 10.63
N HIS A 324 2.92 1.05 10.55
CA HIS A 324 2.06 1.57 11.58
C HIS A 324 1.10 0.47 12.04
N HIS A 325 1.10 0.20 13.34
CA HIS A 325 0.12 -0.65 13.98
C HIS A 325 -0.99 0.26 14.52
N LEU A 326 -2.00 0.49 13.68
CA LEU A 326 -3.00 1.52 13.87
C LEU A 326 -3.87 1.22 15.09
N SER A 327 -4.32 -0.02 15.25
CA SER A 327 -5.21 -0.40 16.36
C SER A 327 -4.52 -0.29 17.72
N GLY A 328 -3.23 -0.60 17.78
CA GLY A 328 -2.42 -0.46 19.00
C GLY A 328 -1.75 0.90 19.18
N GLN A 329 -1.95 1.85 18.26
CA GLN A 329 -1.36 3.20 18.26
C GLN A 329 0.18 3.16 18.44
N ARG A 330 0.85 2.40 17.58
CA ARG A 330 2.30 2.24 17.60
C ARG A 330 2.91 2.38 16.22
N LEU A 331 4.04 3.07 16.14
CA LEU A 331 4.92 2.98 14.99
C LEU A 331 5.88 1.82 15.18
N LEU A 332 6.17 1.10 14.09
CA LEU A 332 7.10 -0.02 14.08
C LEU A 332 8.27 0.30 13.14
N GLU A 333 9.49 0.04 13.60
CA GLU A 333 10.67 -0.08 12.75
C GLU A 333 11.05 -1.56 12.70
N VAL A 334 10.77 -2.19 11.56
CA VAL A 334 11.08 -3.59 11.30
C VAL A 334 12.46 -3.71 10.67
N LYS A 335 13.32 -4.49 11.31
CA LYS A 335 14.68 -4.82 10.88
C LYS A 335 14.81 -6.35 10.78
N PRO A 336 15.81 -6.88 10.06
CA PRO A 336 15.96 -8.32 9.84
C PRO A 336 15.93 -9.18 11.13
N HIS A 337 16.39 -8.64 12.27
CA HIS A 337 16.46 -9.35 13.54
C HIS A 337 15.79 -8.62 14.71
N SER A 338 14.98 -7.59 14.45
CA SER A 338 14.25 -6.91 15.52
C SER A 338 13.05 -6.11 15.00
N ILE A 339 12.08 -5.92 15.89
CA ILE A 339 10.99 -4.97 15.69
C ILE A 339 11.06 -3.98 16.84
N ARG A 340 11.39 -2.73 16.54
CA ARG A 340 11.33 -1.63 17.50
C ARG A 340 9.96 -0.98 17.42
N MET A 341 9.37 -0.68 18.57
CA MET A 341 8.02 -0.18 18.70
C MET A 341 8.03 1.11 19.50
N VAL A 342 7.33 2.13 19.02
CA VAL A 342 7.13 3.38 19.74
C VAL A 342 5.64 3.67 19.86
N ASP A 343 5.18 3.82 21.10
CA ASP A 343 3.79 4.19 21.43
C ASP A 343 3.50 5.66 21.10
N THR A 344 2.44 5.89 20.32
CA THR A 344 1.97 7.21 19.85
C THR A 344 0.72 7.70 20.59
N SER A 345 0.09 6.88 21.45
CA SER A 345 -1.17 7.19 22.15
C SER A 345 -1.10 8.41 23.07
N ILE A 346 0.12 8.76 23.51
CA ILE A 346 0.39 9.85 24.46
C ILE A 346 0.84 11.16 23.80
N TRP A 347 0.84 11.26 22.46
CA TRP A 347 1.35 12.45 21.75
C TRP A 347 0.27 13.44 21.39
#